data_AF-A0A3C0ZCG8-F1
#
_entry.id   AF-A0A3C0ZCG8-F1
#
_cell.length_a   1.000
_cell.length_b   1.000
_cell.length_c   1.000
_cell.angle_alpha   90.00
_cell.angle_beta   90.00
_cell.angle_gamma   90.00
#
_symmetry.space_group_name_H-M   'P 1'
#
loop_
_entity.id
_entity.type
_entity.pdbx_description
1 polymer ?
#
loop_
_entity_poly.entity_id
_entity_poly.type
_entity_poly.pdbx_seq_one_letter_code
_entity_poly.pdbx_strand_id
1 'polypeptide(L)'
;RRAIAIAKKYGVDISGQRARHFKPHFFAEYDLIFVMDRQNYEDVCAQVIDKEDLNKVKLFLGDDVVPDPYFDDNLFDPVFQMIDQRCAEVIAKGGNLTA
;
A
#
# COMPACT_ATOMS: atom_id res chain seq x y z
N ARG A 1 10.73 -12.64 -5.36
CA ARG A 1 11.37 -13.74 -4.58
C ARG A 1 11.76 -13.29 -3.18
N ARG A 2 12.51 -12.19 -3.01
CA ARG A 2 12.89 -11.61 -1.70
C ARG A 2 11.71 -11.25 -0.80
N ALA A 3 10.80 -10.40 -1.28
CA ALA A 3 9.56 -10.08 -0.57
C ALA A 3 8.73 -11.32 -0.18
N ILE A 4 8.58 -12.29 -1.11
CA ILE A 4 7.88 -13.57 -0.84
C ILE A 4 8.57 -14.35 0.29
N ALA A 5 9.90 -14.42 0.28
CA ALA A 5 10.65 -15.15 1.31
C ALA A 5 10.48 -14.50 2.69
N ILE A 6 10.54 -13.16 2.77
CA ILE A 6 10.31 -12.44 4.02
C ILE A 6 8.86 -12.60 4.47
N ALA A 7 7.85 -12.37 3.63
CA ALA A 7 6.46 -12.55 4.01
C ALA A 7 6.19 -13.98 4.53
N LYS A 8 6.77 -15.00 3.87
CA LYS A 8 6.65 -16.39 4.30
C LYS A 8 7.29 -16.67 5.66
N LYS A 9 8.39 -15.99 6.01
CA LYS A 9 9.02 -16.05 7.36
C LYS A 9 8.02 -15.63 8.45
N TYR A 10 7.13 -14.69 8.13
CA TYR A 10 6.05 -14.21 9.02
C TYR A 10 4.70 -14.94 8.81
N GLY A 11 4.68 -16.04 8.05
CA GLY A 11 3.48 -16.84 7.85
C GLY A 11 2.49 -16.30 6.81
N VAL A 12 2.87 -15.29 6.04
CA VAL A 12 2.03 -14.71 4.97
C VAL A 12 2.48 -15.22 3.60
N ASP A 13 1.58 -15.88 2.87
CA ASP A 13 1.87 -16.33 1.51
C ASP A 13 1.40 -15.31 0.45
N ILE A 14 2.37 -14.60 -0.11
CA ILE A 14 2.16 -13.66 -1.23
C ILE A 14 2.64 -14.20 -2.57
N SER A 15 2.94 -15.50 -2.68
CA SER A 15 3.52 -16.11 -3.89
C SER A 15 2.62 -16.04 -5.13
N GLY A 16 1.30 -15.92 -4.92
CA GLY A 16 0.31 -15.75 -5.98
C GLY A 16 0.13 -14.32 -6.49
N GLN A 17 0.75 -13.32 -5.84
CA GLN A 17 0.59 -11.92 -6.23
C GLN A 17 1.15 -11.67 -7.63
N ARG A 18 0.41 -10.88 -8.43
CA ARG A 18 0.81 -10.44 -9.76
C ARG A 18 0.68 -8.93 -9.84
N ALA A 19 1.77 -8.27 -10.20
CA ALA A 19 1.78 -6.84 -10.40
C ALA A 19 0.75 -6.44 -11.47
N ARG A 20 0.07 -5.32 -11.24
CA ARG A 20 -0.90 -4.74 -12.16
C ARG A 20 -0.67 -3.24 -12.19
N HIS A 21 -0.63 -2.66 -13.38
CA HIS A 21 -0.59 -1.20 -13.50
C HIS A 21 -1.89 -0.60 -12.99
N PHE A 22 -1.78 0.49 -12.24
CA PHE A 22 -2.91 1.31 -11.85
C PHE A 22 -3.65 1.80 -13.11
N LYS A 23 -4.99 1.85 -13.03
CA LYS A 23 -5.85 2.32 -14.11
C LYS A 23 -6.95 3.19 -13.52
N PRO A 24 -7.40 4.26 -14.22
CA PRO A 24 -8.41 5.17 -13.69
C PRO A 24 -9.73 4.51 -13.23
N HIS A 25 -10.14 3.39 -13.85
CA HIS A 25 -11.35 2.69 -13.41
C HIS A 25 -11.27 2.13 -11.98
N PHE A 26 -10.06 1.99 -11.41
CA PHE A 26 -9.89 1.59 -10.02
C PHE A 26 -10.42 2.64 -9.03
N PHE A 27 -10.52 3.91 -9.41
CA PHE A 27 -11.17 4.92 -8.57
C PHE A 27 -12.66 4.62 -8.33
N ALA A 28 -13.33 3.95 -9.27
CA ALA A 28 -14.71 3.50 -9.11
C ALA A 28 -14.82 2.13 -8.41
N GLU A 29 -13.75 1.33 -8.39
CA GLU A 29 -13.72 0.00 -7.78
C GLU A 29 -13.36 0.03 -6.29
N TYR A 30 -12.55 1.01 -5.86
CA TYR A 30 -12.02 1.08 -4.50
C TYR A 30 -12.40 2.38 -3.80
N ASP A 31 -12.88 2.28 -2.56
CA ASP A 31 -13.18 3.43 -1.70
C ASP A 31 -11.93 4.07 -1.08
N LEU A 32 -10.83 3.30 -1.02
CA LEU A 32 -9.57 3.71 -0.41
C LEU A 32 -8.40 3.11 -1.19
N ILE A 33 -7.48 3.98 -1.61
CA ILE A 33 -6.31 3.63 -2.41
C ILE A 33 -5.07 4.05 -1.63
N PHE A 34 -4.28 3.08 -1.20
CA PHE A 34 -3.01 3.33 -0.53
C PHE A 34 -1.84 3.29 -1.51
N VAL A 35 -0.96 4.27 -1.41
CA VAL A 35 0.29 4.38 -2.17
C VAL A 35 1.49 4.38 -1.23
N MET A 36 2.61 3.82 -1.69
CA MET A 36 3.75 3.53 -0.82
C MET A 36 4.69 4.73 -0.67
N ASP A 37 4.80 5.55 -1.71
CA ASP A 37 5.66 6.74 -1.71
C ASP A 37 4.99 7.94 -2.37
N ARG A 38 5.70 9.08 -2.38
CA ARG A 38 5.22 10.35 -2.96
C ARG A 38 5.11 10.30 -4.49
N GLN A 39 5.99 9.57 -5.17
CA GLN A 39 5.93 9.49 -6.63
C GLN A 39 4.68 8.71 -7.06
N ASN A 40 4.39 7.59 -6.42
CA ASN A 40 3.16 6.82 -6.61
C ASN A 40 1.92 7.68 -6.31
N TYR A 41 1.97 8.51 -5.26
CA TYR A 41 0.89 9.45 -4.97
C TYR A 41 0.68 10.44 -6.11
N GLU A 42 1.73 11.10 -6.57
CA GLU A 42 1.67 12.05 -7.68
C GLU A 42 1.18 11.40 -8.97
N ASP A 43 1.70 10.21 -9.33
CA ASP A 43 1.35 9.48 -10.55
C ASP A 43 -0.12 9.01 -10.54
N VAL A 44 -0.64 8.60 -9.38
CA VAL A 44 -2.04 8.20 -9.22
C VAL A 44 -2.95 9.43 -9.24
N CYS A 45 -2.61 10.48 -8.48
CA CYS A 45 -3.37 11.72 -8.44
C CYS A 45 -3.44 12.41 -9.82
N ALA A 46 -2.39 12.31 -10.63
CA ALA A 46 -2.37 12.83 -12.00
C ALA A 46 -3.38 12.14 -12.94
N GLN A 47 -3.88 10.95 -12.58
CA GLN A 47 -4.87 10.21 -13.35
C GLN A 47 -6.33 10.49 -12.93
N VAL A 48 -6.52 11.32 -11.90
CA VAL A 48 -7.85 11.64 -11.38
C VAL A 48 -8.62 12.54 -12.35
N ILE A 49 -9.87 12.17 -12.63
CA ILE A 49 -10.80 12.96 -13.44
C ILE A 49 -11.76 13.74 -12.54
N ASP A 50 -12.29 13.09 -11.49
CA ASP A 50 -13.17 13.71 -10.50
C ASP A 50 -12.39 14.08 -9.23
N LYS A 51 -12.47 15.33 -8.80
CA LYS A 51 -11.77 15.81 -7.59
C LYS A 51 -12.15 15.04 -6.33
N GLU A 52 -13.34 14.44 -6.27
CA GLU A 52 -13.74 13.61 -5.13
C GLU A 52 -12.85 12.38 -4.96
N ASP A 53 -12.31 11.83 -6.06
CA ASP A 53 -11.42 10.67 -6.03
C ASP A 53 -10.07 10.96 -5.38
N LEU A 54 -9.64 12.23 -5.32
CA LEU A 54 -8.41 12.61 -4.61
C LEU A 54 -8.49 12.23 -3.13
N ASN A 55 -9.67 12.27 -2.53
CA ASN A 55 -9.85 11.94 -1.10
C ASN A 55 -9.66 10.44 -0.81
N LYS A 56 -9.74 9.60 -1.85
CA LYS A 56 -9.53 8.15 -1.75
C LYS A 56 -8.05 7.79 -1.72
N VAL A 57 -7.17 8.63 -2.28
CA VAL A 57 -5.73 8.36 -2.38
C VAL A 57 -5.02 8.82 -1.13
N LYS A 58 -4.30 7.93 -0.45
CA LYS A 58 -3.55 8.24 0.76
C LYS A 58 -2.19 7.56 0.75
N LEU A 59 -1.16 8.23 1.25
CA LEU A 59 0.08 7.56 1.59
C LEU A 59 -0.20 6.51 2.68
N PHE A 60 0.40 5.33 2.52
CA PHE A 60 0.14 4.20 3.38
C PHE A 60 0.52 4.50 4.85
N LEU A 61 1.61 5.23 5.07
CA LEU A 61 2.11 5.65 6.39
C LEU A 61 1.66 7.05 6.81
N GLY A 62 0.53 7.56 6.29
CA GLY A 62 0.01 8.87 6.68
C GLY A 62 0.73 10.00 5.94
N ASP A 63 1.70 10.65 6.58
CA ASP A 63 2.51 11.72 5.96
C ASP A 63 3.91 11.24 5.53
N ASP A 64 4.24 9.97 5.80
CA ASP A 64 5.52 9.35 5.51
C ASP A 64 5.45 8.32 4.37
N VAL A 65 6.62 7.84 3.93
CA VAL A 65 6.78 6.90 2.81
C VAL A 65 7.34 5.56 3.27
N VAL A 66 6.90 4.49 2.60
CA VAL A 66 7.49 3.16 2.75
C VAL A 66 8.82 3.15 1.98
N PRO A 67 9.96 2.86 2.63
CA PRO A 67 11.24 2.76 1.93
C PRO A 67 11.23 1.63 0.90
N ASP A 68 11.79 1.86 -0.29
CA ASP A 68 11.94 0.81 -1.30
C ASP A 68 13.09 -0.14 -0.93
N PRO A 69 12.82 -1.43 -0.64
CA PRO A 69 13.85 -2.38 -0.26
C PRO A 69 14.60 -2.97 -1.46
N TYR A 70 14.26 -2.61 -2.71
CA TYR A 70 14.71 -3.32 -3.90
C TYR A 70 16.24 -3.43 -4.04
N PHE A 71 16.99 -2.44 -3.56
CA PHE A 71 18.45 -2.42 -3.68
C PHE A 71 19.22 -2.97 -2.47
N ASP A 72 18.54 -3.24 -1.35
CA ASP A 72 19.19 -3.77 -0.14
C ASP A 72 18.32 -4.84 0.52
N ASP A 73 18.85 -6.07 0.55
CA ASP A 73 18.18 -7.23 1.12
C ASP A 73 17.88 -7.06 2.62
N ASN A 74 18.69 -6.27 3.34
CA ASN A 74 18.48 -5.99 4.76
C ASN A 74 17.26 -5.11 5.03
N LEU A 75 16.73 -4.43 4.01
CA LEU A 75 15.56 -3.58 4.15
C LEU A 75 14.23 -4.35 4.06
N PHE A 76 14.20 -5.55 3.48
CA PHE A 76 12.92 -6.25 3.30
C PHE A 76 12.26 -6.63 4.64
N ASP A 77 13.05 -7.06 5.64
CA ASP A 77 12.53 -7.44 6.96
C ASP A 77 11.94 -6.24 7.73
N PRO A 78 12.65 -5.11 7.92
CA PRO A 78 12.08 -3.94 8.59
C PRO A 78 10.92 -3.31 7.80
N VAL A 79 10.98 -3.28 6.47
CA VAL A 79 9.86 -2.78 5.64
C VAL A 79 8.64 -3.67 5.79
N PHE A 80 8.81 -5.00 5.83
CA PHE A 80 7.69 -5.91 6.07
C PHE A 80 7.05 -5.65 7.44
N GLN A 81 7.84 -5.56 8.51
CA GLN A 81 7.32 -5.30 9.86
C GLN A 81 6.59 -3.95 9.94
N MET A 82 7.12 -2.91 9.30
CA MET A 82 6.48 -1.61 9.17
C MET A 82 5.12 -1.71 8.47
N ILE A 83 5.05 -2.47 7.37
CA ILE A 83 3.80 -2.69 6.65
C ILE A 83 2.79 -3.44 7.51
N ASP A 84 3.22 -4.51 8.17
CA ASP A 84 2.37 -5.37 9.01
C ASP A 84 1.77 -4.60 10.19
N GLN A 85 2.60 -3.82 10.90
CA GLN A 85 2.13 -2.93 11.96
C GLN A 85 1.09 -1.95 11.44
N ARG A 86 1.36 -1.29 10.31
CA ARG A 86 0.44 -0.31 9.74
C ARG A 86 -0.88 -0.96 9.32
N CYS A 87 -0.85 -2.18 8.77
CA CYS A 87 -2.05 -2.95 8.45
C CYS A 87 -2.93 -3.15 9.70
N ALA A 88 -2.34 -3.55 10.83
CA ALA A 88 -3.09 -3.71 12.08
C ALA A 88 -3.78 -2.39 12.51
N GLU A 89 -3.10 -1.25 12.39
CA GLU A 89 -3.67 0.06 12.71
C GLU A 89 -4.79 0.48 11.74
N VAL A 90 -4.63 0.22 10.42
CA VAL A 90 -5.67 0.48 9.43
C VAL A 90 -6.92 -0.34 9.75
N ILE A 91 -6.76 -1.63 10.03
CA ILE A 91 -7.88 -2.54 10.34
C ILE A 91 -8.58 -2.09 11.62
N ALA A 92 -7.82 -1.76 12.68
CA ALA A 92 -8.39 -1.30 13.94
C ALA A 92 -9.21 0.00 13.78
N LYS A 93 -8.74 0.94 12.95
CA LYS A 93 -9.49 2.17 12.62
C LYS A 93 -10.68 1.90 11.70
N GLY A 94 -10.50 0.98 10.73
CA GLY A 94 -11.51 0.60 9.74
C GLY A 94 -12.69 -0.16 10.35
N GLY A 95 -12.46 -0.95 11.40
CA GLY A 95 -13.52 -1.62 12.17
C GLY A 95 -14.53 -0.67 12.82
N ASN A 96 -14.15 0.60 13.03
CA ASN A 96 -15.03 1.62 13.60
C ASN A 96 -15.86 2.40 12.56
N LEU A 97 -15.73 2.10 11.25
CA LEU A 97 -16.55 2.72 10.19
C LEU A 97 -17.89 2.01 9.96
N THR A 98 -18.22 1.00 10.77
CA THR A 98 -19.48 0.22 10.68
C THR A 98 -20.29 0.17 11.98
N ALA A 99 -20.00 1.05 12.95
CA ALA A 99 -20.76 1.19 14.19
C ALA A 99 -21.52 2.52 14.26
#